data_AF-A0A924CXT4-F1
#
_entry.id   AF-A0A924CXT4-F1
#
_cell.length_a   1.000
_cell.length_b   1.000
_cell.length_c   1.000
_cell.angle_alpha   90.00
_cell.angle_beta   90.00
_cell.angle_gamma   90.00
#
_symmetry.space_group_name_H-M   'P 1'
#
loop_
_entity.id
_entity.type
_entity.pdbx_description
1 polymer ?
#
loop_
_entity_poly.entity_id
_entity_poly.type
_entity_poly.pdbx_seq_one_letter_code
_entity_poly.pdbx_strand_id
1 'polypeptide(L)'
;MLAIDRWLHPFVETRLRTSPPDQVAAGSAFIIPAGATGLWANHGDSVASHDGSGWDIASPARGTLVWIADEQSFSVFDGSWSTGVFPAQALNINGRLVLGADPVPMANPTGGSVIDEECRAAIDIMIASLRAQGIVL
;
A
#
# COMPACT_ATOMS: atom_id res chain seq x y z
N MET A 1 -10.01 -1.82 22.94
CA MET A 1 -10.62 -2.07 21.62
C MET A 1 -11.36 -3.39 21.74
N LEU A 2 -12.69 -3.43 21.53
CA LEU A 2 -13.45 -4.68 21.61
C LEU A 2 -13.19 -5.52 20.35
N ALA A 3 -13.38 -6.85 20.42
CA ALA A 3 -12.99 -7.80 19.36
C ALA A 3 -13.46 -7.45 17.93
N ILE A 4 -14.55 -6.69 17.80
CA ILE A 4 -15.09 -6.26 16.50
C ILE A 4 -14.37 -5.03 15.93
N ASP A 5 -13.89 -4.11 16.77
CA ASP A 5 -13.21 -2.88 16.33
C ASP A 5 -11.91 -3.19 15.59
N ARG A 6 -11.24 -4.32 15.90
CA ARG A 6 -10.01 -4.81 15.23
C ARG A 6 -10.18 -5.03 13.74
N TRP A 7 -11.39 -5.38 13.33
CA TRP A 7 -11.67 -5.69 11.93
C TRP A 7 -12.55 -4.64 11.27
N LEU A 8 -13.15 -3.74 12.05
CA LEU A 8 -14.00 -2.66 11.53
C LEU A 8 -13.15 -1.51 10.95
N HIS A 9 -12.04 -1.15 11.62
CA HIS A 9 -11.11 -0.11 11.20
C HIS A 9 -9.66 -0.51 11.52
N PRO A 10 -9.13 -1.55 10.86
CA PRO A 10 -7.80 -2.04 11.15
C PRO A 10 -6.74 -0.97 10.86
N PHE A 11 -6.20 -0.45 11.95
CA PHE A 11 -5.08 0.48 12.03
C PHE A 11 -3.96 -0.23 12.76
N VAL A 12 -2.74 -0.11 12.26
CA VAL A 12 -1.53 -0.54 12.99
C VAL A 12 -0.50 0.58 12.96
N GLU A 13 0.29 0.66 14.03
CA GLU A 13 1.34 1.68 14.16
C GLU A 13 2.48 1.43 13.18
N THR A 14 2.93 0.17 13.09
CA THR A 14 4.01 -0.27 12.22
C THR A 14 3.92 -1.79 11.99
N ARG A 15 4.60 -2.26 10.95
CA ARG A 15 4.84 -3.70 10.69
C ARG A 15 6.28 -4.14 10.85
N LEU A 16 7.18 -3.25 11.28
CA LEU A 16 8.63 -3.51 11.32
C LEU A 16 9.14 -3.86 12.72
N ARG A 17 8.30 -3.72 13.76
CA ARG A 17 8.70 -3.96 15.14
C ARG A 17 8.73 -5.45 15.46
N THR A 18 9.87 -5.97 15.94
CA THR A 18 10.09 -7.41 16.16
C THR A 18 9.84 -7.89 17.59
N SER A 19 9.44 -7.02 18.52
CA SER A 19 9.08 -7.39 19.89
C SER A 19 8.00 -6.47 20.46
N PRO A 20 7.14 -6.94 21.38
CA PRO A 20 6.17 -6.07 22.04
C PRO A 20 6.85 -4.86 22.72
N PRO A 21 6.29 -3.64 22.62
CA PRO A 21 6.73 -2.52 23.46
C PRO A 21 6.56 -2.81 24.96
N ASP A 22 7.54 -2.39 25.78
CA ASP A 22 7.48 -2.51 27.24
C ASP A 22 6.38 -1.62 27.84
N GLN A 23 6.11 -0.47 27.21
CA GLN A 23 4.99 0.40 27.50
C GLN A 23 4.17 0.58 26.22
N VAL A 24 2.90 0.19 26.28
CA VAL A 24 1.99 0.24 25.14
C VAL A 24 0.64 0.79 25.59
N ALA A 25 0.07 1.70 24.80
CA ALA A 25 -1.24 2.24 25.08
C ALA A 25 -2.33 1.19 24.80
N ALA A 26 -3.44 1.25 25.53
CA ALA A 26 -4.63 0.50 25.14
C ALA A 26 -5.10 0.96 23.75
N GLY A 27 -5.36 0.01 22.85
CA GLY A 27 -5.74 0.25 21.46
C GLY A 27 -4.57 0.25 20.46
N SER A 28 -3.32 0.23 20.92
CA SER A 28 -2.17 0.05 20.03
C SER A 28 -2.21 -1.28 19.31
N ALA A 29 -1.83 -1.29 18.02
CA ALA A 29 -1.79 -2.50 17.22
C ALA A 29 -0.62 -2.52 16.24
N PHE A 30 -0.15 -3.72 15.90
CA PHE A 30 1.05 -3.97 15.11
C PHE A 30 0.82 -5.17 14.20
N ILE A 31 1.36 -5.13 12.99
CA ILE A 31 1.61 -6.36 12.22
C ILE A 31 2.91 -6.96 12.74
N ILE A 32 2.88 -8.23 13.12
CA ILE A 32 4.06 -8.94 13.62
C ILE A 32 4.92 -9.35 12.41
N PRO A 33 6.18 -8.86 12.29
CA PRO A 33 7.07 -9.28 11.21
C PRO A 33 7.55 -10.72 11.41
N ALA A 34 8.04 -11.32 10.33
CA ALA A 34 8.77 -12.58 10.41
C ALA A 34 9.98 -12.44 11.36
N GLY A 35 10.27 -13.48 12.15
CA GLY A 35 11.37 -13.46 13.12
C GLY A 35 11.12 -12.61 14.37
N ALA A 36 9.87 -12.25 14.67
CA ALA A 36 9.51 -11.59 15.92
C ALA A 36 9.86 -12.45 17.16
N THR A 37 9.97 -11.80 18.30
CA THR A 37 10.49 -12.34 19.56
C THR A 37 9.56 -12.04 20.74
N GLY A 38 9.87 -12.61 21.91
CA GLY A 38 9.05 -12.45 23.11
C GLY A 38 7.64 -13.00 22.92
N LEU A 39 6.63 -12.26 23.36
CA LEU A 39 5.21 -12.66 23.21
C LEU A 39 4.74 -12.73 21.75
N TRP A 40 5.50 -12.17 20.81
CA TRP A 40 5.19 -12.20 19.38
C TRP A 40 5.92 -13.33 18.63
N ALA A 41 6.74 -14.13 19.32
CA ALA A 41 7.48 -15.22 18.69
C ALA A 41 6.52 -16.23 18.02
N ASN A 42 6.88 -16.68 16.82
CA ASN A 42 6.10 -17.61 15.99
C ASN A 42 4.73 -17.09 15.50
N HIS A 43 4.46 -15.79 15.62
CA HIS A 43 3.21 -15.16 15.17
C HIS A 43 3.40 -14.25 13.94
N GLY A 44 4.39 -14.52 13.09
CA GLY A 44 4.63 -13.76 11.86
C GLY A 44 3.36 -13.56 11.03
N ASP A 45 3.24 -12.39 10.42
CA ASP A 45 2.09 -11.89 9.64
C ASP A 45 0.78 -11.70 10.42
N SER A 46 0.72 -12.08 11.70
CA SER A 46 -0.47 -11.85 12.53
C SER A 46 -0.57 -10.38 12.97
N VAL A 47 -1.78 -9.95 13.33
CA VAL A 47 -2.03 -8.63 13.92
C VAL A 47 -2.10 -8.77 15.43
N ALA A 48 -1.19 -8.11 16.14
CA ALA A 48 -1.23 -7.95 17.59
C ALA A 48 -1.96 -6.65 17.94
N SER A 49 -2.93 -6.71 18.83
CA SER A 49 -3.61 -5.53 19.40
C SER A 49 -3.56 -5.60 20.92
N HIS A 50 -3.26 -4.48 21.58
CA HIS A 50 -3.23 -4.40 23.03
C HIS A 50 -4.54 -3.80 23.56
N ASP A 51 -5.22 -4.48 24.48
CA ASP A 51 -6.50 -4.00 25.03
C ASP A 51 -6.36 -3.12 26.29
N GLY A 52 -5.13 -2.96 26.78
CA GLY A 52 -4.80 -2.28 28.04
C GLY A 52 -4.41 -3.24 29.17
N SER A 53 -4.73 -4.52 29.03
CA SER A 53 -4.41 -5.58 29.98
C SER A 53 -3.51 -6.67 29.39
N GLY A 54 -3.55 -6.87 28.07
CA GLY A 54 -2.67 -7.81 27.38
C GLY A 54 -2.76 -7.72 25.86
N TRP A 55 -2.00 -8.61 25.21
CA TRP A 55 -1.95 -8.76 23.76
C TRP A 55 -2.99 -9.77 23.28
N ASP A 56 -3.85 -9.35 22.37
CA ASP A 56 -4.66 -10.22 21.52
C ASP A 56 -3.97 -10.34 20.16
N ILE A 57 -3.60 -11.55 19.76
CA ILE A 57 -2.96 -11.85 18.49
C ILE A 57 -3.95 -12.64 17.63
N ALA A 58 -4.20 -12.16 16.41
CA ALA A 58 -5.00 -12.91 15.45
C ALA A 58 -4.36 -12.95 14.06
N SER A 59 -4.52 -14.09 13.42
CA SER A 59 -4.14 -14.25 12.02
C SER A 59 -5.17 -13.57 11.11
N PRO A 60 -4.74 -12.70 10.18
CA PRO A 60 -5.64 -12.07 9.22
C PRO A 60 -6.21 -13.10 8.24
N ALA A 61 -7.46 -12.90 7.82
CA ALA A 61 -8.02 -13.60 6.68
C ALA A 61 -7.50 -12.98 5.36
N ARG A 62 -7.47 -13.76 4.27
CA ARG A 62 -7.20 -13.20 2.93
C ARG A 62 -8.18 -12.07 2.61
N GLY A 63 -7.67 -11.00 2.03
CA GLY A 63 -8.40 -9.77 1.74
C GLY A 63 -8.46 -8.78 2.89
N THR A 64 -7.86 -9.07 4.05
CA THR A 64 -7.74 -8.08 5.13
C THR A 64 -6.96 -6.87 4.63
N LEU A 65 -7.57 -5.69 4.69
CA LEU A 65 -6.96 -4.40 4.41
C LEU A 65 -6.61 -3.73 5.73
N VAL A 66 -5.42 -3.16 5.89
CA VAL A 66 -4.96 -2.48 7.11
C VAL A 66 -4.27 -1.18 6.75
N TRP A 67 -4.55 -0.09 7.49
CA TRP A 67 -3.76 1.13 7.43
C TRP A 67 -2.52 1.02 8.31
N ILE A 68 -1.34 1.26 7.74
CA ILE A 68 -0.06 1.28 8.47
C ILE A 68 0.36 2.74 8.66
N ALA A 69 0.41 3.19 9.91
CA ALA A 69 0.53 4.61 10.25
C ALA A 69 1.86 5.23 9.84
N ASP A 70 2.98 4.54 10.10
CA ASP A 70 4.32 5.02 9.80
C ASP A 70 4.66 4.99 8.30
N GLU A 71 4.03 4.09 7.54
CA GLU A 71 4.13 4.04 6.08
C GLU A 71 3.14 4.95 5.36
N GLN A 72 2.16 5.51 6.08
CA GLN A 72 1.07 6.31 5.53
C GLN A 72 0.37 5.64 4.33
N SER A 73 0.20 4.32 4.40
CA SER A 73 -0.36 3.54 3.29
C SER A 73 -1.17 2.35 3.77
N PHE A 74 -1.97 1.81 2.85
CA PHE A 74 -2.70 0.58 3.07
C PHE A 74 -1.87 -0.64 2.66
N SER A 75 -2.00 -1.72 3.43
CA SER A 75 -1.50 -3.05 3.09
C SER A 75 -2.64 -4.06 3.06
N VAL A 76 -2.58 -4.99 2.12
CA VAL A 76 -3.57 -6.08 1.96
C VAL A 76 -2.90 -7.41 2.24
N PHE A 77 -3.55 -8.26 3.03
CA PHE A 77 -3.10 -9.61 3.29
C PHE A 77 -3.68 -10.60 2.27
N ASP A 78 -2.82 -11.31 1.53
CA ASP A 78 -3.19 -12.45 0.68
C ASP A 78 -2.23 -13.64 0.88
N GLY A 79 -2.06 -14.06 2.14
CA GLY A 79 -1.02 -15.01 2.55
C GLY A 79 0.30 -14.34 2.95
N SER A 80 0.51 -13.10 2.52
CA SER A 80 1.49 -12.15 3.05
C SER A 80 0.97 -10.72 2.88
N TRP A 81 1.55 -9.78 3.61
CA TRP A 81 1.20 -8.35 3.54
C TRP A 81 1.83 -7.67 2.32
N SER A 82 1.04 -6.96 1.52
CA SER A 82 1.54 -6.21 0.35
C SER A 82 2.49 -5.08 0.74
N THR A 83 3.49 -4.80 -0.10
CA THR A 83 4.47 -3.71 0.09
C THR A 83 4.29 -2.63 -0.97
N GLY A 84 3.81 -1.44 -0.60
CA GLY A 84 3.72 -0.29 -1.51
C GLY A 84 2.78 -0.49 -2.71
N VAL A 85 1.94 -1.53 -2.71
CA VAL A 85 0.98 -1.84 -3.77
C VAL A 85 -0.41 -1.91 -3.16
N PHE A 86 -1.30 -1.04 -3.67
CA PHE A 86 -2.72 -1.15 -3.45
C PHE A 86 -3.32 -1.99 -4.57
N PRO A 87 -3.82 -3.21 -4.29
CA PRO A 87 -4.39 -4.05 -5.32
C PRO A 87 -5.72 -3.46 -5.79
N ALA A 88 -5.74 -2.93 -7.00
CA ALA A 88 -6.93 -2.43 -7.66
C ALA A 88 -6.96 -2.90 -9.11
N GLN A 89 -8.14 -3.30 -9.59
CA GLN A 89 -8.32 -3.57 -11.02
C GLN A 89 -8.28 -2.27 -11.84
N ALA A 90 -8.91 -1.22 -11.32
CA ALA A 90 -9.02 0.07 -11.98
C ALA A 90 -9.44 1.17 -11.00
N LEU A 91 -9.07 2.41 -11.30
CA LEU A 91 -9.63 3.62 -10.68
C LEU A 91 -10.72 4.19 -11.58
N ASN A 92 -11.95 4.23 -11.09
CA ASN A 92 -13.09 4.84 -11.77
C ASN A 92 -13.58 6.06 -10.97
N ILE A 93 -13.78 7.20 -11.63
CA ILE A 93 -14.29 8.43 -11.02
C ILE A 93 -15.52 8.89 -11.81
N ASN A 94 -16.68 9.00 -11.15
CA ASN A 94 -17.95 9.40 -11.76
C ASN A 94 -18.32 8.57 -13.03
N GLY A 95 -18.07 7.26 -12.99
CA GLY A 95 -18.35 6.35 -14.11
C GLY A 95 -17.32 6.38 -15.24
N ARG A 96 -16.24 7.15 -15.12
CA ARG A 96 -15.13 7.18 -16.09
C ARG A 96 -13.94 6.38 -15.57
N LEU A 97 -13.41 5.49 -16.42
CA LEU A 97 -12.13 4.82 -16.18
C LEU A 97 -10.98 5.84 -16.24
N VAL A 98 -10.25 5.98 -15.14
CA VAL A 98 -9.12 6.93 -14.99
C VAL A 98 -7.78 6.19 -15.06
N LEU A 99 -7.65 5.04 -14.39
CA LEU A 99 -6.45 4.18 -14.42
C LEU A 99 -6.87 2.71 -14.51
N GLY A 100 -6.12 1.88 -15.24
CA GLY A 100 -6.37 0.45 -15.39
C GLY A 100 -6.68 -0.02 -16.82
N ALA A 101 -6.64 0.86 -17.82
CA ALA A 101 -6.65 0.47 -19.23
C ALA A 101 -5.25 -0.01 -19.67
N ASP A 102 -5.20 -0.93 -20.64
CA ASP A 102 -3.93 -1.35 -21.25
C ASP A 102 -3.23 -0.13 -21.88
N PRO A 103 -1.98 0.17 -21.50
CA PRO A 103 -1.26 1.33 -22.02
C PRO A 103 -1.02 1.19 -23.52
N VAL A 104 -1.22 2.27 -24.28
CA VAL A 104 -1.08 2.28 -25.74
C VAL A 104 0.28 2.86 -26.12
N PRO A 105 1.02 2.26 -27.09
CA PRO A 105 2.26 2.85 -27.58
C PRO A 105 2.04 4.24 -28.16
N MET A 106 2.84 5.21 -27.71
CA MET A 106 2.81 6.57 -28.25
C MET A 106 4.21 6.95 -28.73
N ALA A 107 4.38 7.15 -30.04
CA ALA A 107 5.68 7.53 -30.60
C ALA A 107 5.99 9.01 -30.34
N ASN A 108 7.27 9.30 -30.10
CA ASN A 108 7.74 10.68 -30.04
C ASN A 108 7.58 11.35 -31.42
N PRO A 109 7.28 12.66 -31.48
CA PRO A 109 7.16 13.37 -32.74
C PRO A 109 8.48 13.31 -33.53
N THR A 110 8.40 12.93 -34.80
CA THR A 110 9.53 12.92 -35.74
C THR A 110 9.17 13.66 -37.02
N GLY A 111 10.18 14.10 -37.78
CA GLY A 111 9.99 14.84 -39.03
C GLY A 111 9.59 16.31 -38.86
N GLY A 112 9.01 16.89 -39.91
CA GLY A 112 8.70 18.31 -40.03
C GLY A 112 9.81 19.09 -40.77
N SER A 113 9.42 19.98 -41.68
CA SER A 113 10.35 20.86 -42.41
C SER A 113 10.61 22.19 -41.72
N VAL A 114 9.74 22.58 -40.78
CA VAL A 114 9.91 23.71 -39.87
C VAL A 114 9.56 23.20 -38.47
N ILE A 115 10.53 23.23 -37.56
CA ILE A 115 10.43 22.62 -36.23
C ILE A 115 10.56 23.73 -35.19
N ASP A 116 9.57 23.81 -34.30
CA ASP A 116 9.72 24.46 -33.01
C ASP A 116 10.41 23.47 -32.05
N GLU A 117 11.70 23.72 -31.78
CA GLU A 117 12.54 22.81 -31.00
C GLU A 117 12.13 22.76 -29.52
N GLU A 118 11.68 23.88 -28.97
CA GLU A 118 11.25 23.99 -27.57
C GLU A 118 9.94 23.23 -27.35
N CYS A 119 8.99 23.38 -28.28
CA CYS A 119 7.75 22.60 -28.27
C CYS A 119 8.03 21.09 -28.43
N ARG A 120 8.96 20.70 -29.31
CA ARG A 120 9.32 19.28 -29.47
C ARG A 120 9.89 18.69 -28.20
N ALA A 121 10.84 19.39 -27.56
CA ALA A 121 11.41 18.96 -26.30
C ALA A 121 10.34 18.85 -25.19
N ALA A 122 9.40 19.79 -25.13
CA ALA A 122 8.29 19.73 -24.18
C ALA A 122 7.38 18.50 -24.41
N ILE A 123 7.06 18.18 -25.67
CA ILE A 123 6.27 16.99 -26.01
C ILE A 123 7.02 15.71 -25.62
N ASP A 124 8.31 15.63 -25.91
CA ASP A 124 9.13 14.46 -25.54
C ASP A 124 9.11 14.22 -24.03
N ILE A 125 9.22 15.29 -23.22
CA ILE A 125 9.14 15.22 -21.76
C ILE A 125 7.75 14.80 -21.29
N MET A 126 6.69 15.31 -21.91
CA MET A 126 5.31 14.92 -21.58
C MET A 126 5.09 13.43 -21.84
N ILE A 127 5.49 12.93 -23.02
CA ILE A 127 5.36 11.50 -23.36
C ILE A 127 6.19 10.65 -22.38
N ALA A 128 7.42 11.05 -22.07
CA ALA A 128 8.26 10.35 -21.09
C ALA A 128 7.61 10.30 -19.69
N SER A 129 6.97 11.39 -19.27
CA SER A 129 6.27 11.46 -17.98
C SER A 129 5.05 10.53 -17.95
N LEU A 130 4.29 10.46 -19.05
CA LEU A 130 3.15 9.55 -19.18
C LEU A 130 3.58 8.07 -19.20
N ARG A 131 4.72 7.75 -19.83
CA ARG A 131 5.33 6.41 -19.77
C ARG A 131 5.75 6.02 -18.36
N ALA A 132 6.38 6.94 -17.63
CA ALA A 132 6.79 6.71 -16.24
C ALA A 132 5.60 6.43 -15.31
N GLN A 133 4.43 6.97 -15.63
CA GLN A 133 3.17 6.70 -14.92
C GLN A 133 2.43 5.45 -15.43
N GLY A 134 2.96 4.78 -16.46
CA GLY A 134 2.33 3.61 -17.08
C GLY A 134 1.05 3.93 -17.85
N ILE A 135 0.84 5.17 -18.28
CA ILE A 135 -0.37 5.58 -19.03
C ILE A 135 -0.22 5.24 -20.53
N VAL A 136 1.00 5.31 -21.06
CA VAL A 136 1.36 4.95 -22.44
C VAL A 136 2.61 4.07 -22.44
N LEU A 137 2.84 3.35 -23.54
CA LEU A 137 4.07 2.56 -23.78
C LEU A 137 5.09 3.36 -24.60
#